data_AF-A0A7V3D3H7-F1
#
_entry.id   AF-A0A7V3D3H7-F1
#
_cell.length_a   1.000
_cell.length_b   1.000
_cell.length_c   1.000
_cell.angle_alpha   90.00
_cell.angle_beta   90.00
_cell.angle_gamma   90.00
#
_symmetry.space_group_name_H-M   'P 1'
#
loop_
_entity.id
_entity.type
_entity.pdbx_description
1 polymer ?
#
loop_
_entity_poly.entity_id
_entity_poly.type
_entity_poly.pdbx_seq_one_letter_code
_entity_poly.pdbx_strand_id
1 'polypeptide(L)' 'MNRARAAQLGHETVAICRAGYYLSPAGKRVDIDQALRGAVAATVCYPPEFPLPDSQTGPHDTVVEV' A
#
# COMPACT_ATOMS: atom_id res chain seq x y z
N MET A 1 -9.34 -5.95 -18.89
CA MET A 1 -10.02 -5.23 -17.79
C MET A 1 -10.76 -4.04 -18.37
N ASN A 2 -12.08 -3.91 -18.17
CA ASN A 2 -12.88 -2.79 -18.69
C ASN A 2 -12.91 -1.63 -17.67
N ARG A 3 -12.91 -0.37 -18.13
CA ARG A 3 -12.94 0.85 -17.30
C ARG A 3 -14.05 0.85 -16.26
N ALA A 4 -15.24 0.35 -16.62
CA ALA A 4 -16.37 0.26 -15.69
C ALA A 4 -16.04 -0.65 -14.48
N ARG A 5 -15.38 -1.78 -14.72
CA ARG A 5 -14.97 -2.70 -13.65
C ARG A 5 -13.88 -2.11 -12.77
N ALA A 6 -12.92 -1.40 -13.37
CA ALA A 6 -11.88 -0.70 -12.60
C ALA A 6 -12.48 0.39 -11.70
N ALA A 7 -13.44 1.17 -12.21
CA ALA A 7 -14.14 2.17 -11.40
C ALA A 7 -14.87 1.52 -10.22
N GLN A 8 -15.61 0.44 -10.45
CA GLN A 8 -16.31 -0.30 -9.39
C GLN A 8 -15.35 -0.74 -8.28
N LEU A 9 -14.22 -1.37 -8.65
CA LEU A 9 -13.22 -1.84 -7.70
C LEU A 9 -12.58 -0.68 -6.92
N GLY A 10 -12.34 0.46 -7.56
CA GLY A 10 -11.84 1.66 -6.88
C GLY A 10 -12.81 2.18 -5.82
N HIS A 11 -14.11 2.26 -6.14
CA HIS A 11 -15.12 2.71 -5.18
C HIS A 11 -15.26 1.74 -3.99
N GLU A 12 -15.25 0.44 -4.29
CA GLU A 12 -15.27 -0.61 -3.25
C GLU A 12 -14.04 -0.52 -2.34
N THR A 13 -12.86 -0.31 -2.91
CA THR A 13 -11.62 -0.16 -2.15
C THR A 13 -11.67 1.04 -1.21
N VAL A 14 -12.17 2.18 -1.68
CA VAL A 14 -12.37 3.37 -0.83
C VAL A 14 -13.37 3.09 0.29
N ALA A 15 -14.45 2.36 0.02
CA ALA A 15 -15.42 1.97 1.05
C ALA A 15 -14.78 1.05 2.11
N ILE A 16 -13.94 0.09 1.69
CA ILE A 16 -13.17 -0.78 2.58
C ILE A 16 -12.21 0.03 3.46
N CYS A 17 -11.45 0.96 2.87
CA CYS A 17 -10.54 1.83 3.62
C CYS A 17 -11.29 2.67 4.67
N ARG A 18 -12.49 3.17 4.35
CA ARG A 18 -13.34 3.92 5.29
C ARG A 18 -13.89 3.04 6.42
N ALA A 19 -14.27 1.80 6.09
CA ALA A 19 -14.79 0.85 7.07
C ALA A 19 -13.71 0.27 8.00
N GLY A 20 -12.46 0.23 7.53
CA GLY A 20 -11.34 -0.37 8.26
C GLY A 20 -11.31 -1.90 8.21
N TYR A 21 -12.20 -2.53 7.44
CA TYR A 21 -12.23 -3.98 7.24
C TYR A 21 -12.91 -4.35 5.91
N TYR A 22 -12.74 -5.60 5.48
CA TYR A 22 -13.54 -6.21 4.41
C TYR A 22 -13.85 -7.68 4.71
N LEU A 23 -14.70 -8.31 3.89
CA LEU A 23 -14.97 -9.75 3.97
C LEU A 23 -14.21 -10.48 2.86
N SER A 24 -13.49 -11.54 3.22
CA SER A 24 -12.89 -12.43 2.23
C SER A 24 -13.98 -13.19 1.45
N PRO A 25 -13.65 -13.85 0.34
CA PRO A 25 -14.61 -14.70 -0.38
C PRO A 25 -15.24 -15.81 0.47
N ALA A 26 -14.56 -16.23 1.55
CA ALA A 26 -15.07 -17.19 2.52
C ALA A 26 -15.94 -16.55 3.63
N GLY A 27 -16.23 -15.25 3.54
CA GLY A 27 -17.00 -14.49 4.53
C GLY A 27 -16.22 -14.10 5.79
N LYS A 28 -14.91 -14.36 5.84
CA LYS A 28 -14.08 -13.99 6.99
C LYS A 28 -13.84 -12.48 7.00
N ARG A 29 -14.10 -11.83 8.14
CA ARG A 29 -13.70 -10.43 8.37
C ARG A 29 -12.17 -10.30 8.44
N VAL A 30 -11.63 -9.39 7.64
CA VAL A 30 -10.22 -9.01 7.62
C VAL A 30 -10.13 -7.55 8.04
N ASP A 31 -9.67 -7.31 9.27
CA ASP A 31 -9.45 -5.96 9.79
C ASP A 31 -8.13 -5.40 9.29
N ILE A 32 -8.18 -4.22 8.67
CA ILE A 32 -7.02 -3.51 8.10
C ILE A 32 -6.79 -2.15 8.74
N ASP A 33 -7.68 -1.73 9.64
CA ASP A 33 -7.77 -0.37 10.18
C ASP A 33 -6.47 0.10 10.85
N GLN A 34 -5.88 -0.74 11.69
CA GLN A 34 -4.61 -0.43 12.36
C GLN A 34 -3.45 -0.32 11.35
N ALA A 35 -3.36 -1.27 10.41
CA ALA A 35 -2.32 -1.26 9.39
C ALA A 35 -2.45 -0.03 8.48
N LEU A 36 -3.67 0.32 8.08
CA LEU A 36 -3.96 1.50 7.27
C LEU A 36 -3.56 2.78 8.01
N ARG A 37 -3.95 2.94 9.28
CA ARG A 37 -3.54 4.10 10.08
C ARG A 37 -2.04 4.19 10.26
N GLY A 38 -1.38 3.06 10.50
CA GLY A 38 0.08 2.99 10.59
C GLY A 38 0.76 3.43 9.30
N ALA A 39 0.29 2.91 8.16
CA ALA A 39 0.82 3.27 6.84
C ALA A 39 0.63 4.77 6.54
N VAL A 40 -0.55 5.32 6.83
CA VAL A 40 -0.83 6.75 6.66
C VAL A 40 0.10 7.60 7.53
N ALA A 41 0.26 7.25 8.80
CA ALA A 41 1.12 7.98 9.73
C ALA A 41 2.61 7.91 9.36
N ALA A 42 3.05 6.81 8.75
CA ALA A 42 4.43 6.60 8.34
C ALA A 42 4.76 7.09 6.91
N THR A 43 3.74 7.49 6.12
CA THR A 43 3.97 7.97 4.76
C THR A 43 4.62 9.35 4.79
N VAL A 44 5.79 9.49 4.16
CA VAL A 44 6.58 10.72 4.10
C VAL A 44 6.69 11.20 2.66
N CYS A 45 6.62 12.52 2.45
CA CYS A 45 6.95 13.15 1.17
C CYS A 45 8.44 13.56 1.16
N TYR A 46 9.17 13.11 0.15
CA TYR A 46 10.55 13.51 -0.10
C TYR A 46 10.57 14.49 -1.27
N PRO A 47 10.59 15.81 -1.02
CA PRO A 47 10.59 16.80 -2.07
C PRO A 47 11.95 16.86 -2.79
N PRO A 48 12.05 17.48 -3.98
CA PRO A 48 13.28 17.47 -4.79
C PRO A 48 14.53 18.05 -4.09
N GLU A 49 14.34 19.00 -3.17
CA GLU A 49 15.38 19.60 -2.35
C GLU A 49 15.88 18.69 -1.22
N PHE A 50 15.21 17.57 -0.97
CA PHE A 50 15.61 16.63 0.07
C PHE A 50 16.89 15.91 -0.39
N PRO A 51 18.00 16.03 0.37
CA PRO A 51 19.24 15.39 -0.02
C PRO A 51 19.09 13.88 0.02
N LEU A 52 19.52 13.20 -1.05
CA LEU A 52 19.61 11.75 -1.06
C LEU A 52 20.82 11.31 -0.23
N PRO A 53 20.70 10.22 0.54
CA PRO A 53 21.83 9.64 1.24
C PRO A 53 22.85 9.07 0.24
N ASP A 54 24.11 9.04 0.66
CA ASP A 54 25.17 8.36 -0.10
C ASP A 54 24.89 6.85 -0.21
N SER A 55 25.30 6.25 -1.32
CA SER A 55 25.20 4.82 -1.52
C SER A 55 26.13 4.07 -0.56
N GLN A 56 25.63 2.95 -0.03
CA GLN A 56 26.39 2.07 0.86
C GLN A 56 26.37 0.65 0.30
N THR A 57 27.50 -0.06 0.40
CA THR A 57 27.58 -1.49 0.08
C THR A 57 27.21 -2.32 1.31
N GLY A 58 26.42 -3.37 1.12
CA GLY A 58 26.04 -4.32 2.16
C GLY A 58 26.88 -5.61 2.10
N PRO A 59 26.78 -6.50 3.11
CA PRO A 59 27.54 -7.75 3.18
C PRO A 59 26.98 -8.89 2.31
N HIS A 60 25.94 -8.62 1.52
CA HIS A 60 25.21 -9.63 0.77
C HIS A 60 25.13 -9.26 -0.71
N ASP A 61 25.19 -10.28 -1.56
CA ASP A 61 24.96 -10.14 -3.00
C ASP A 61 23.47 -9.88 -3.25
N THR A 62 23.18 -8.82 -4.03
CA THR A 62 21.79 -8.46 -4.38
C THR A 62 21.32 -9.31 -5.56
N VAL A 63 20.21 -10.02 -5.39
CA VAL A 63 19.53 -10.75 -6.47
C VAL A 63 18.56 -9.81 -7.16
N VAL A 64 18.69 -9.67 -8.48
CA VAL A 64 17.81 -8.86 -9.33
C VAL A 64 17.08 -9.79 -10.29
N GLU A 65 15.75 -9.83 -10.19
CA GLU A 65 14.86 -10.62 -11.04
C GLU A 65 14.14 -9.70 -12.04
N VAL A 66 13.92 -10.18 -13.26
CA VAL A 66 13.24 -9.47 -14.36
C VAL A 66 11.96 -10.18 -14.73
#